data_AF-A0A4E9F371-F1
#
_entry.id   AF-A0A4E9F371-F1
#
_cell.length_a   1.000
_cell.length_b   1.000
_cell.length_c   1.000
_cell.angle_alpha   90.00
_cell.angle_beta   90.00
_cell.angle_gamma   90.00
#
_symmetry.space_group_name_H-M   'P 1'
#
loop_
_entity.id
_entity.type
_entity.pdbx_description
1 polymer ?
#
loop_
_entity_poly.entity_id
_entity_poly.type
_entity_poly.pdbx_seq_one_letter_code
_entity_poly.pdbx_strand_id
1 'polypeptide(L)'
;MRFQMHHRYFIQSSERNESTKETCDIVHRSPHQLFSSISGILPCSLAEIPELLALCCKLQVPSMRAIIEKFIIQKAADHNCLLDCWNISCHRQFDLSLRAKDFVLSYVMRSLEEAVLDLRFAQLDQAAVEELLKRDNLPVRSECDVLRIALMYYFRREGHVNMQSLLNVIRYNCGNETLMRMHQDIQCIDDEELRFCFEQNCAYGLWQSERRLYNQNIWPITDAPSPRRNPNVDCNWINAQFYTLVRLQPATASSR
;
A
#
# COMPACT_ATOMS: atom_id res chain seq x y z
N MET A 1 9.89 2.76 -36.15
CA MET A 1 9.32 1.59 -36.85
C MET A 1 7.80 1.74 -36.88
N ARG A 2 7.21 1.89 -38.08
CA ARG A 2 5.76 1.95 -38.29
C ARG A 2 5.24 0.55 -38.55
N PHE A 3 4.20 0.11 -37.84
CA PHE A 3 3.37 -1.02 -38.24
C PHE A 3 1.91 -0.55 -38.32
N GLN A 4 1.34 -0.60 -39.52
CA GLN A 4 -0.08 -0.43 -39.80
C GLN A 4 -0.72 -1.82 -39.91
N MET A 5 -1.83 -2.05 -39.22
CA MET A 5 -2.78 -3.11 -39.56
C MET A 5 -4.16 -2.49 -39.79
N HIS A 6 -4.67 -2.72 -40.99
CA HIS A 6 -6.03 -2.41 -41.43
C HIS A 6 -7.01 -3.44 -40.87
N HIS A 7 -8.16 -3.02 -40.34
CA HIS A 7 -9.45 -3.67 -40.64
C HIS A 7 -10.65 -2.76 -40.31
N ARG A 8 -11.57 -2.67 -41.29
CA ARG A 8 -12.84 -1.91 -41.27
C ARG A 8 -13.92 -2.72 -40.55
N TYR A 9 -14.76 -2.08 -39.72
CA TYR A 9 -16.21 -2.33 -39.66
C TYR A 9 -16.98 -1.08 -39.23
N PHE A 10 -18.14 -0.90 -39.85
CA PHE A 10 -19.08 0.22 -39.83
C PHE A 10 -20.25 -0.13 -38.91
N ILE A 11 -20.86 0.83 -38.20
CA ILE A 11 -22.33 1.00 -38.03
C ILE A 11 -22.61 2.26 -37.17
N GLN A 12 -23.55 3.08 -37.66
CA GLN A 12 -24.11 4.32 -37.11
C GLN A 12 -25.36 4.09 -36.25
N SER A 13 -25.56 4.94 -35.23
CA SER A 13 -26.86 5.53 -34.77
C SER A 13 -26.65 6.15 -33.37
N SER A 14 -26.51 7.46 -33.19
CA SER A 14 -27.49 8.57 -33.15
C SER A 14 -28.48 8.58 -31.96
N GLU A 15 -28.29 9.60 -31.11
CA GLU A 15 -29.28 10.42 -30.38
C GLU A 15 -30.17 9.82 -29.26
N ARG A 16 -29.88 10.16 -27.99
CA ARG A 16 -30.66 11.13 -27.16
C ARG A 16 -30.40 11.03 -25.64
N ASN A 17 -30.46 12.22 -25.03
CA ASN A 17 -30.85 12.58 -23.66
C ASN A 17 -29.96 12.17 -22.46
N GLU A 18 -29.16 13.17 -22.08
CA GLU A 18 -28.96 13.76 -20.75
C GLU A 18 -29.70 13.20 -19.52
N SER A 19 -28.94 13.20 -18.41
CA SER A 19 -29.36 13.43 -17.01
C SER A 19 -29.38 12.28 -15.99
N THR A 20 -28.91 11.07 -16.33
CA THR A 20 -28.73 9.97 -15.33
C THR A 20 -27.42 9.17 -15.50
N LYS A 21 -26.37 9.76 -16.08
CA LYS A 21 -25.29 9.01 -16.76
C LYS A 21 -24.00 8.67 -16.01
N GLU A 22 -23.72 9.18 -14.81
CA GLU A 22 -22.36 9.06 -14.24
C GLU A 22 -21.98 7.68 -13.66
N THR A 23 -22.87 6.69 -13.66
CA THR A 23 -22.57 5.32 -13.18
C THR A 23 -22.87 4.22 -14.20
N CYS A 24 -23.25 4.56 -15.44
CA CYS A 24 -23.57 3.58 -16.50
C CYS A 24 -22.65 3.65 -17.74
N ASP A 25 -21.73 4.62 -17.84
CA ASP A 25 -20.97 4.84 -19.07
C ASP A 25 -19.76 3.91 -19.28
N ILE A 26 -19.32 3.14 -18.25
CA ILE A 26 -18.17 2.24 -18.42
C ILE A 26 -18.57 0.92 -19.10
N VAL A 27 -19.83 0.49 -18.94
CA VAL A 27 -20.39 -0.69 -19.63
C VAL A 27 -20.70 -0.38 -21.11
N HIS A 28 -20.80 0.90 -21.48
CA HIS A 28 -21.06 1.35 -22.86
C HIS A 28 -19.82 1.76 -23.65
N ARG A 29 -18.61 1.64 -23.09
CA ARG A 29 -17.39 1.71 -23.90
C ARG A 29 -17.34 0.48 -24.80
N SER A 30 -17.89 0.62 -26.00
CA SER A 30 -17.80 -0.40 -27.04
C SER A 30 -16.34 -0.85 -27.19
N PRO A 31 -16.08 -2.13 -27.54
CA PRO A 31 -14.73 -2.62 -27.79
C PRO A 31 -13.91 -1.64 -28.66
N HIS A 32 -14.54 -0.87 -29.53
CA HIS A 32 -13.91 0.17 -30.35
C HIS A 32 -13.13 1.26 -29.58
N GLN A 33 -13.50 1.62 -28.34
CA GLN A 33 -12.71 2.54 -27.52
C GLN A 33 -11.46 1.87 -26.89
N LEU A 34 -11.51 0.55 -26.71
CA LEU A 34 -10.32 -0.24 -26.37
C LEU A 34 -9.48 -0.53 -27.62
N PHE A 35 -10.10 -0.57 -28.81
CA PHE A 35 -9.37 -0.62 -30.07
C PHE A 35 -8.76 0.75 -30.44
N SER A 36 -9.29 1.89 -29.97
CA SER A 36 -8.62 3.18 -30.19
C SER A 36 -7.29 3.28 -29.45
N SER A 37 -7.07 2.53 -28.37
CA SER A 37 -5.74 2.41 -27.74
C SER A 37 -4.71 1.65 -28.57
N ILE A 38 -5.10 0.99 -29.68
CA ILE A 38 -4.13 0.49 -30.68
C ILE A 38 -3.42 1.67 -31.39
N SER A 39 -4.02 2.87 -31.38
CA SER A 39 -3.36 4.11 -31.83
C SER A 39 -2.42 4.73 -30.79
N GLY A 40 -2.28 4.12 -29.61
CA GLY A 40 -1.30 4.51 -28.58
C GLY A 40 -1.78 5.56 -27.58
N ILE A 41 -3.03 6.00 -27.63
CA ILE A 41 -3.60 6.95 -26.67
C ILE A 41 -4.86 6.34 -26.07
N LEU A 42 -4.81 6.04 -24.77
CA LEU A 42 -5.97 5.71 -23.97
C LEU A 42 -6.33 6.93 -23.12
N PRO A 43 -7.30 7.77 -23.54
CA PRO A 43 -7.81 8.81 -22.67
C PRO A 43 -8.59 8.12 -21.54
N CYS A 44 -7.99 8.06 -20.36
CA CYS A 44 -8.63 7.55 -19.16
C CYS A 44 -8.28 8.43 -17.95
N SER A 45 -9.23 8.53 -17.02
CA SER A 45 -8.96 9.11 -15.71
C SER A 45 -8.37 8.04 -14.78
N LEU A 46 -7.71 8.46 -13.70
CA LEU A 46 -7.17 7.51 -12.72
C LEU A 46 -8.28 6.68 -12.05
N ALA A 47 -9.49 7.25 -11.92
CA ALA A 47 -10.66 6.58 -11.38
C ALA A 47 -11.15 5.41 -12.26
N GLU A 48 -10.90 5.45 -13.58
CA GLU A 48 -11.31 4.39 -14.51
C GLU A 48 -10.31 3.21 -14.54
N ILE A 49 -9.11 3.40 -14.00
CA ILE A 49 -8.02 2.41 -14.09
C ILE A 49 -8.37 1.05 -13.45
N PRO A 50 -8.99 0.97 -12.26
CA PRO A 50 -9.44 -0.30 -11.68
C PRO A 50 -10.27 -1.15 -12.65
N GLU A 51 -11.25 -0.52 -13.30
CA GLU A 51 -12.17 -1.19 -14.22
C GLU A 51 -11.47 -1.60 -15.52
N LEU A 52 -10.61 -0.72 -16.05
CA LEU A 52 -9.79 -1.01 -17.23
C LEU A 52 -8.81 -2.16 -16.96
N LEU A 53 -8.20 -2.24 -15.78
CA LEU A 53 -7.32 -3.34 -15.39
C LEU A 53 -8.10 -4.66 -15.27
N ALA A 54 -9.27 -4.63 -14.64
CA ALA A 54 -10.14 -5.80 -14.57
C ALA A 54 -10.53 -6.30 -15.97
N LEU A 55 -10.81 -5.38 -16.89
CA LEU A 55 -11.12 -5.70 -18.28
C LEU A 55 -9.91 -6.26 -19.04
N CYS A 56 -8.71 -5.69 -18.86
CA CYS A 56 -7.47 -6.20 -19.45
C CYS A 56 -7.17 -7.63 -19.02
N CYS A 57 -7.43 -7.95 -17.75
CA CYS A 57 -7.28 -9.29 -17.22
C CYS A 57 -8.30 -10.26 -17.85
N LYS A 58 -9.59 -9.86 -17.89
CA LYS A 58 -10.66 -10.68 -18.49
C LYS A 58 -10.46 -10.93 -19.99
N LEU A 59 -10.04 -9.92 -20.73
CA LEU A 59 -9.83 -10.00 -22.19
C LEU A 59 -8.43 -10.51 -22.57
N GLN A 60 -7.54 -10.73 -21.59
CA GLN A 60 -6.15 -11.13 -21.79
C GLN A 60 -5.44 -10.22 -22.81
N VAL A 61 -5.41 -8.92 -22.54
CA VAL A 61 -4.73 -7.92 -23.41
C VAL A 61 -3.50 -7.33 -22.71
N PRO A 62 -2.33 -8.02 -22.72
CA PRO A 62 -1.12 -7.55 -22.04
C PRO A 62 -0.59 -6.20 -22.53
N SER A 63 -0.79 -5.88 -23.81
CA SER A 63 -0.35 -4.60 -24.39
C SER A 63 -1.07 -3.40 -23.75
N MET A 64 -2.37 -3.54 -23.53
CA MET A 64 -3.19 -2.52 -22.86
C MET A 64 -2.79 -2.38 -21.39
N ARG A 65 -2.58 -3.50 -20.70
CA ARG A 65 -2.03 -3.49 -19.34
C ARG A 65 -0.71 -2.73 -19.26
N ALA A 66 0.22 -2.97 -20.20
CA ALA A 66 1.51 -2.27 -20.21
C ALA A 66 1.36 -0.75 -20.44
N ILE A 67 0.38 -0.33 -21.25
CA ILE A 67 0.04 1.10 -21.44
C ILE A 67 -0.49 1.68 -20.13
N ILE A 68 -1.40 0.98 -19.45
CA ILE A 68 -1.95 1.38 -18.15
C ILE A 68 -0.86 1.47 -17.08
N GLU A 69 0.03 0.48 -16.98
CA GLU A 69 1.17 0.51 -16.06
C GLU A 69 2.05 1.75 -16.27
N LYS A 70 2.37 2.07 -17.52
CA LYS A 70 3.15 3.27 -17.84
C LYS A 70 2.41 4.55 -17.42
N PHE A 71 1.09 4.60 -17.63
CA PHE A 71 0.26 5.72 -17.21
C PHE A 71 0.23 5.88 -15.68
N ILE A 72 0.06 4.78 -14.92
CA ILE A 72 0.10 4.78 -13.46
C ILE A 72 1.46 5.31 -12.97
N ILE A 73 2.58 4.83 -13.53
CA ILE A 73 3.93 5.30 -13.16
C ILE A 73 4.08 6.81 -13.43
N GLN A 74 3.60 7.28 -14.58
CA GLN A 74 3.66 8.71 -14.92
C GLN A 74 2.81 9.57 -13.98
N LYS A 75 1.63 9.09 -13.57
CA LYS A 75 0.75 9.77 -12.62
C LYS A 75 1.27 9.72 -11.19
N ALA A 76 1.96 8.65 -10.79
CA ALA A 76 2.57 8.55 -9.46
C ALA A 76 3.67 9.60 -9.22
N ALA A 77 4.25 10.18 -10.28
CA ALA A 77 5.19 11.29 -10.15
C ALA A 77 4.50 12.62 -9.74
N ASP A 78 3.17 12.73 -9.91
CA ASP A 78 2.38 13.85 -9.43
C ASP A 78 1.89 13.58 -8.00
N HIS A 79 2.26 14.46 -7.07
CA HIS A 79 1.94 14.33 -5.66
C HIS A 79 0.43 14.16 -5.39
N ASN A 80 -0.42 14.84 -6.15
CA ASN A 80 -1.88 14.78 -5.95
C ASN A 80 -2.46 13.39 -6.27
N CYS A 81 -1.83 12.67 -7.21
CA CYS A 81 -2.26 11.37 -7.70
C CYS A 81 -1.54 10.20 -7.01
N LEU A 82 -0.51 10.46 -6.20
CA LEU A 82 0.40 9.44 -5.67
C LEU A 82 -0.33 8.39 -4.82
N LEU A 83 -1.21 8.81 -3.90
CA LEU A 83 -1.94 7.90 -3.02
C LEU A 83 -2.90 7.00 -3.80
N ASP A 84 -3.59 7.55 -4.80
CA ASP A 84 -4.48 6.78 -5.68
C ASP A 84 -3.69 5.75 -6.49
N CYS A 85 -2.54 6.16 -7.07
CA CYS A 85 -1.65 5.27 -7.80
C CYS A 85 -1.09 4.17 -6.90
N TRP A 86 -0.72 4.50 -5.66
CA TRP A 86 -0.26 3.54 -4.66
C TRP A 86 -1.36 2.51 -4.37
N ASN A 87 -2.57 2.96 -4.03
CA ASN A 87 -3.67 2.06 -3.70
C ASN A 87 -4.00 1.11 -4.86
N ILE A 88 -4.09 1.65 -6.09
CA ILE A 88 -4.29 0.85 -7.30
C ILE A 88 -3.13 -0.15 -7.47
N SER A 89 -1.89 0.29 -7.31
CA SER A 89 -0.73 -0.56 -7.58
C SER A 89 -0.60 -1.78 -6.65
N CYS A 90 -1.10 -1.66 -5.43
CA CYS A 90 -1.02 -2.70 -4.40
C CYS A 90 -2.30 -3.53 -4.26
N HIS A 91 -3.35 -3.24 -5.02
CA HIS A 91 -4.60 -3.97 -4.95
C HIS A 91 -4.41 -5.44 -5.41
N ARG A 92 -4.82 -6.39 -4.58
CA ARG A 92 -4.53 -7.83 -4.75
C ARG A 92 -5.08 -8.42 -6.05
N GLN A 93 -6.16 -7.86 -6.60
CA GLN A 93 -6.79 -8.35 -7.83
C GLN A 93 -6.13 -7.81 -9.10
N PHE A 94 -5.27 -6.79 -9.01
CA PHE A 94 -4.65 -6.19 -10.18
C PHE A 94 -3.29 -6.84 -10.44
N ASP A 95 -3.22 -7.54 -11.57
CA ASP A 95 -2.00 -8.21 -12.05
C ASP A 95 -1.06 -7.21 -12.74
N LEU A 96 -0.60 -6.19 -12.00
CA LEU A 96 0.44 -5.26 -12.46
C LEU A 96 1.83 -5.86 -12.27
N SER A 97 2.75 -5.50 -13.17
CA SER A 97 4.16 -5.89 -13.08
C SER A 97 4.81 -5.42 -11.78
N LEU A 98 5.73 -6.23 -11.24
CA LEU A 98 6.56 -5.87 -10.09
C LEU A 98 7.28 -4.54 -10.31
N ARG A 99 7.77 -4.31 -11.53
CA ARG A 99 8.41 -3.07 -11.94
C ARG A 99 7.50 -1.85 -11.71
N ALA A 100 6.24 -1.91 -12.11
CA ALA A 100 5.31 -0.81 -11.92
C ALA A 100 5.07 -0.52 -10.43
N LYS A 101 4.87 -1.57 -9.62
CA LYS A 101 4.71 -1.47 -8.16
C LYS A 101 5.94 -0.84 -7.51
N ASP A 102 7.14 -1.25 -7.91
CA ASP A 102 8.40 -0.73 -7.39
C ASP A 102 8.62 0.76 -7.72
N PHE A 103 8.25 1.20 -8.93
CA PHE A 103 8.32 2.61 -9.28
C PHE A 103 7.37 3.45 -8.42
N VAL A 104 6.10 3.03 -8.28
CA VAL A 104 5.12 3.74 -7.47
C VAL A 104 5.56 3.82 -6.02
N LEU A 105 5.97 2.70 -5.41
CA LEU A 105 6.46 2.68 -4.03
C LEU A 105 7.75 3.49 -3.85
N SER A 106 8.60 3.61 -4.88
CA SER A 106 9.75 4.50 -4.83
C SER A 106 9.37 5.97 -4.76
N TYR A 107 8.27 6.39 -5.42
CA TYR A 107 7.72 7.73 -5.24
C TYR A 107 7.12 7.92 -3.85
N VAL A 108 6.37 6.93 -3.34
CA VAL A 108 5.84 6.96 -1.96
C VAL A 108 6.96 7.10 -0.93
N MET A 109 8.04 6.32 -1.04
CA MET A 109 9.16 6.40 -0.10
C MET A 109 9.90 7.74 -0.16
N ARG A 110 9.96 8.40 -1.33
CA ARG A 110 10.58 9.73 -1.45
C ARG A 110 9.75 10.84 -0.81
N SER A 111 8.43 10.66 -0.74
CA SER A 111 7.48 11.59 -0.13
C SER A 111 6.77 10.92 1.06
N LEU A 112 7.53 10.17 1.86
CA LEU A 112 6.95 9.33 2.91
C LEU A 112 6.21 10.16 3.97
N GLU A 113 6.82 11.28 4.37
CA GLU A 113 6.22 12.20 5.34
C GLU A 113 4.90 12.74 4.81
N GLU A 114 4.88 13.32 3.61
CA GLU A 114 3.68 13.90 3.04
C GLU A 114 2.61 12.84 2.80
N ALA A 115 2.98 11.66 2.32
CA ALA A 115 2.04 10.57 2.06
C ALA A 115 1.41 10.00 3.35
N VAL A 116 2.19 9.86 4.43
CA VAL A 116 1.69 9.40 5.73
C VAL A 116 0.91 10.50 6.43
N LEU A 117 1.21 11.77 6.23
CA LEU A 117 0.48 12.88 6.86
C LEU A 117 -0.78 13.32 6.11
N ASP A 118 -0.95 12.96 4.84
CA ASP A 118 -2.19 13.15 4.08
C ASP A 118 -3.40 12.47 4.78
N LEU A 119 -4.54 13.15 4.83
CA LEU A 119 -5.77 12.63 5.42
C LEU A 119 -6.29 11.38 4.68
N ARG A 120 -6.05 11.29 3.37
CA ARG A 120 -6.40 10.12 2.53
C ARG A 120 -5.58 8.89 2.87
N PHE A 121 -4.49 9.02 3.63
CA PHE A 121 -3.71 7.86 4.10
C PHE A 121 -4.59 6.83 4.83
N ALA A 122 -5.59 7.29 5.59
CA ALA A 122 -6.54 6.42 6.30
C ALA A 122 -7.51 5.66 5.36
N GLN A 123 -7.64 6.11 4.11
CA GLN A 123 -8.54 5.53 3.10
C GLN A 123 -7.84 4.47 2.24
N LEU A 124 -6.50 4.35 2.34
CA LEU A 124 -5.76 3.32 1.64
C LEU A 124 -6.14 1.92 2.15
N ASP A 125 -6.12 0.96 1.24
CA ASP A 125 -6.25 -0.44 1.60
C ASP A 125 -5.08 -0.85 2.51
N GLN A 126 -5.37 -1.65 3.53
CA GLN A 126 -4.35 -2.14 4.44
C GLN A 126 -3.23 -2.88 3.70
N ALA A 127 -3.57 -3.61 2.63
CA ALA A 127 -2.59 -4.29 1.80
C ALA A 127 -1.56 -3.30 1.18
N ALA A 128 -1.99 -2.10 0.78
CA ALA A 128 -1.10 -1.08 0.24
C ALA A 128 -0.10 -0.57 1.30
N VAL A 129 -0.60 -0.34 2.52
CA VAL A 129 0.22 0.09 3.67
C VAL A 129 1.21 -1.01 4.05
N GLU A 130 0.76 -2.26 4.16
CA GLU A 130 1.62 -3.40 4.46
C GLU A 130 2.72 -3.59 3.40
N GLU A 131 2.41 -3.41 2.11
CA GLU A 131 3.41 -3.51 1.03
C GLU A 131 4.51 -2.44 1.14
N LEU A 132 4.19 -1.23 1.60
CA LEU A 132 5.19 -0.22 1.93
C LEU A 132 6.00 -0.63 3.17
N LEU A 133 5.33 -1.00 4.26
CA LEU A 133 5.97 -1.31 5.54
C LEU A 133 6.84 -2.58 5.50
N LYS A 134 6.67 -3.46 4.53
CA LYS A 134 7.55 -4.63 4.32
C LYS A 134 8.89 -4.28 3.66
N ARG A 135 9.02 -3.11 3.02
CA ARG A 135 10.20 -2.74 2.23
C ARG A 135 11.47 -2.64 3.07
N ASP A 136 12.53 -3.26 2.60
CA ASP A 136 13.86 -3.22 3.23
C ASP A 136 14.47 -1.81 3.24
N ASN A 137 14.21 -1.04 2.18
CA ASN A 137 14.74 0.30 1.98
C ASN A 137 13.79 1.41 2.44
N LEU A 138 12.80 1.10 3.28
CA LEU A 138 11.92 2.10 3.87
C LEU A 138 12.78 3.14 4.63
N PRO A 139 12.60 4.46 4.38
CA PRO A 139 13.41 5.50 5.02
C PRO A 139 12.96 5.70 6.46
N VAL A 140 13.38 4.79 7.33
CA VAL A 140 13.16 4.79 8.77
C VAL A 140 14.47 4.44 9.50
N ARG A 141 14.61 4.83 10.77
CA ARG A 141 15.83 4.52 11.54
C ARG A 141 15.82 3.09 12.05
N SER A 142 14.65 2.64 12.50
CA SER A 142 14.49 1.35 13.15
C SER A 142 13.07 0.81 13.03
N GLU A 143 12.87 -0.42 13.47
CA GLU A 143 11.56 -1.05 13.54
C GLU A 143 10.57 -0.30 14.46
N CYS A 144 11.05 0.51 15.43
CA CYS A 144 10.17 1.39 16.22
C CYS A 144 9.41 2.37 15.32
N ASP A 145 10.07 2.95 14.32
CA ASP A 145 9.44 3.90 13.40
C ASP A 145 8.41 3.19 12.49
N VAL A 146 8.66 1.93 12.13
CA VAL A 146 7.72 1.09 11.36
C VAL A 146 6.46 0.82 12.16
N LEU A 147 6.62 0.42 13.43
CA LEU A 147 5.51 0.23 14.36
C LEU A 147 4.70 1.52 14.48
N ARG A 148 5.36 2.67 14.65
CA ARG A 148 4.68 3.96 14.77
C ARG A 148 3.88 4.31 13.52
N ILE A 149 4.41 4.12 12.30
CA ILE A 149 3.64 4.35 11.07
C ILE A 149 2.42 3.42 11.01
N ALA A 150 2.58 2.14 11.37
CA ALA A 150 1.47 1.19 11.45
C ALA A 150 0.39 1.65 12.45
N LEU A 151 0.80 2.13 13.63
CA LEU A 151 -0.11 2.64 14.65
C LEU A 151 -0.77 3.96 14.23
N MET A 152 -0.07 4.84 13.50
CA MET A 152 -0.67 6.04 12.91
C MET A 152 -1.80 5.67 11.93
N TYR A 153 -1.60 4.63 11.11
CA TYR A 153 -2.65 4.09 10.24
C TYR A 153 -3.81 3.51 11.04
N TYR A 154 -3.52 2.71 12.07
CA TYR A 154 -4.50 2.13 12.99
C TYR A 154 -5.41 3.20 13.61
N PHE A 155 -4.82 4.24 14.22
CA PHE A 155 -5.58 5.30 14.87
C PHE A 155 -6.47 6.08 13.91
N ARG A 156 -5.96 6.40 12.73
CA ARG A 156 -6.72 7.16 11.73
C ARG A 156 -7.85 6.36 11.08
N ARG A 157 -7.79 5.03 11.17
CA ARG A 157 -8.89 4.14 10.79
C ARG A 157 -9.81 3.78 11.94
N GLU A 158 -9.67 4.44 13.09
CA GLU A 158 -10.46 4.19 14.31
C GLU A 158 -10.45 2.70 14.70
N GLY A 159 -9.32 2.05 14.44
CA GLY A 159 -9.09 0.64 14.70
C GLY A 159 -9.70 -0.37 13.73
N HIS A 160 -10.35 0.08 12.66
CA HIS A 160 -10.88 -0.79 11.61
C HIS A 160 -9.78 -1.35 10.67
N VAL A 161 -8.92 -2.21 11.22
CA VAL A 161 -7.83 -2.91 10.52
C VAL A 161 -7.73 -4.36 11.02
N ASN A 162 -7.11 -5.23 10.22
CA ASN A 162 -6.64 -6.51 10.74
C ASN A 162 -5.33 -6.28 11.49
N MET A 163 -5.42 -6.14 12.81
CA MET A 163 -4.28 -5.80 13.67
C MET A 163 -3.13 -6.79 13.53
N GLN A 164 -3.43 -8.09 13.57
CA GLN A 164 -2.42 -9.14 13.45
C GLN A 164 -1.62 -9.00 12.15
N SER A 165 -2.30 -8.84 11.01
CA SER A 165 -1.65 -8.69 9.70
C SER A 165 -0.82 -7.41 9.62
N LEU A 166 -1.32 -6.32 10.18
CA LEU A 166 -0.62 -5.03 10.20
C LEU A 166 0.66 -5.09 11.04
N LEU A 167 0.63 -5.75 12.21
CA LEU A 167 1.80 -5.88 13.08
C LEU A 167 2.82 -6.91 12.56
N ASN A 168 2.38 -7.93 11.81
CA ASN A 168 3.25 -8.95 11.21
C ASN A 168 4.32 -8.37 10.24
N VAL A 169 4.20 -7.10 9.80
CA VAL A 169 5.20 -6.45 8.94
C VAL A 169 6.44 -5.96 9.70
N ILE A 170 6.38 -5.92 11.03
CA ILE A 170 7.45 -5.46 11.90
C ILE A 170 8.44 -6.59 12.15
N ARG A 171 9.73 -6.29 12.16
CA ARG A 171 10.79 -7.29 12.35
C ARG A 171 11.18 -7.33 13.83
N TYR A 172 10.59 -8.28 14.55
CA TYR A 172 10.78 -8.43 16.01
C TYR A 172 12.14 -9.02 16.41
N ASN A 173 12.99 -9.42 15.46
CA ASN A 173 14.39 -9.80 15.66
C ASN A 173 15.34 -8.58 15.80
N CYS A 174 14.82 -7.44 16.26
CA CYS A 174 15.50 -6.13 16.23
C CYS A 174 16.39 -5.83 17.45
N GLY A 175 16.44 -6.74 18.42
CA GLY A 175 17.21 -6.63 19.66
C GLY A 175 16.43 -5.99 20.80
N ASN A 176 16.80 -6.34 22.04
CA ASN A 176 16.03 -6.04 23.25
C ASN A 176 15.77 -4.53 23.46
N GLU A 177 16.74 -3.66 23.20
CA GLU A 177 16.55 -2.20 23.36
C GLU A 177 15.46 -1.64 22.43
N THR A 178 15.35 -2.18 21.21
CA THR A 178 14.31 -1.77 20.26
C THR A 178 12.95 -2.32 20.67
N LEU A 179 12.90 -3.59 21.10
CA LEU A 179 11.67 -4.20 21.61
C LEU A 179 11.14 -3.48 22.86
N MET A 180 12.00 -3.11 23.79
CA MET A 180 11.61 -2.35 25.00
C MET A 180 10.99 -0.99 24.64
N ARG A 181 11.54 -0.29 23.64
CA ARG A 181 10.97 0.98 23.17
C ARG A 181 9.62 0.79 22.48
N MET A 182 9.47 -0.26 21.66
CA MET A 182 8.18 -0.61 21.06
C MET A 182 7.14 -0.92 22.13
N HIS A 183 7.51 -1.69 23.15
CA HIS A 183 6.64 -2.01 24.26
C HIS A 183 6.18 -0.75 25.01
N GLN A 184 7.08 0.22 25.24
CA GLN A 184 6.71 1.52 25.79
C GLN A 184 5.70 2.28 24.91
N ASP A 185 5.91 2.29 23.58
CA ASP A 185 4.97 2.92 22.65
C ASP A 185 3.57 2.26 22.70
N ILE A 186 3.51 0.93 22.77
CA ILE A 186 2.27 0.15 22.91
C ILE A 186 1.59 0.41 24.26
N GLN A 187 2.35 0.50 25.35
CA GLN A 187 1.82 0.77 26.69
C GLN A 187 1.16 2.14 26.82
N CYS A 188 1.55 3.12 26.00
CA CYS A 188 0.89 4.42 25.97
C CYS A 188 -0.51 4.39 25.33
N ILE A 189 -0.93 3.25 24.78
CA ILE A 189 -2.19 3.08 24.05
C ILE A 189 -3.12 2.22 24.89
N ASP A 190 -4.34 2.70 25.13
CA ASP A 190 -5.34 1.98 25.93
C ASP A 190 -6.16 1.01 25.07
N ASP A 191 -5.51 -0.05 24.62
CA ASP A 191 -6.10 -1.06 23.74
C ASP A 191 -5.55 -2.46 24.05
N GLU A 192 -6.41 -3.31 24.61
CA GLU A 192 -6.03 -4.66 25.04
C GLU A 192 -5.77 -5.61 23.86
N GLU A 193 -6.53 -5.49 22.77
CA GLU A 193 -6.35 -6.32 21.58
C GLU A 193 -5.02 -6.00 20.89
N LEU A 194 -4.69 -4.71 20.75
CA LEU A 194 -3.41 -4.27 20.23
C LEU A 194 -2.24 -4.81 21.06
N ARG A 195 -2.32 -4.69 22.40
CA ARG A 195 -1.30 -5.22 23.33
C ARG A 195 -1.15 -6.72 23.16
N PHE A 196 -2.25 -7.46 23.12
CA PHE A 196 -2.25 -8.91 22.95
C PHE A 196 -1.61 -9.33 21.63
N CYS A 197 -1.99 -8.72 20.50
CA CYS A 197 -1.39 -9.00 19.20
C CYS A 197 0.11 -8.66 19.17
N PHE A 198 0.52 -7.56 19.81
CA PHE A 198 1.92 -7.18 19.92
C PHE A 198 2.75 -8.23 20.69
N GLU A 199 2.27 -8.67 21.86
CA GLU A 199 2.97 -9.67 22.68
C GLU A 199 3.13 -11.00 21.96
N GLN A 200 2.09 -11.46 21.24
CA GLN A 200 2.17 -12.67 20.42
C GLN A 200 3.25 -12.57 19.34
N ASN A 201 3.32 -11.42 18.66
CA ASN A 201 4.32 -11.18 17.63
C ASN A 201 5.74 -11.09 18.20
N CYS A 202 5.92 -10.44 19.35
CA CYS A 202 7.19 -10.39 20.07
C CYS A 202 7.67 -11.80 20.44
N ALA A 203 6.81 -12.61 21.04
CA ALA A 203 7.13 -13.99 21.41
C ALA A 203 7.55 -14.82 20.18
N TYR A 204 6.82 -14.68 19.07
CA TYR A 204 7.14 -15.38 17.82
C TYR A 204 8.49 -14.92 17.22
N GLY A 205 8.76 -13.61 17.20
CA GLY A 205 10.03 -13.06 16.71
C GLY A 205 11.25 -13.44 17.55
N LEU A 206 11.09 -13.49 18.88
CA LEU A 206 12.12 -13.98 19.80
C LEU A 206 12.40 -15.46 19.55
N TRP A 207 11.36 -16.28 19.43
CA TRP A 207 11.50 -17.70 19.10
C TRP A 207 12.24 -17.93 17.77
N GLN A 208 11.96 -17.14 16.73
CA GLN A 208 12.69 -17.22 15.46
C GLN A 208 14.17 -16.86 15.62
N SER A 209 14.47 -15.85 16.43
CA SER A 209 15.84 -15.39 16.70
C SER A 209 16.64 -16.44 17.46
N GLU A 210 16.06 -17.05 18.49
CA GLU A 210 16.68 -18.14 19.25
C GLU A 210 16.88 -19.39 18.40
N ARG A 211 15.89 -19.78 17.60
CA ARG A 211 16.00 -20.95 16.70
C ARG A 211 17.18 -20.83 15.73
N ARG A 212 17.45 -19.62 15.21
CA ARG A 212 18.62 -19.33 14.36
C ARG A 212 19.95 -19.50 15.08
N LEU A 213 20.01 -19.19 16.39
CA LEU A 213 21.22 -19.35 17.20
C LEU A 213 21.52 -20.82 17.51
N TYR A 214 20.49 -21.61 17.84
CA TYR A 214 20.70 -22.97 18.33
C TYR A 214 20.81 -24.03 17.23
N ASN A 215 20.25 -23.82 16.03
CA ASN A 215 20.27 -24.87 15.02
C ASN A 215 20.22 -24.38 13.56
N GLN A 216 21.39 -24.02 13.02
CA GLN A 216 21.55 -23.62 11.62
C GLN A 216 21.28 -24.74 10.60
N ASN A 217 21.24 -26.00 11.06
CA ASN A 217 21.07 -27.18 10.20
C ASN A 217 19.62 -27.65 10.06
N ILE A 218 18.67 -27.04 10.77
CA ILE A 218 17.25 -27.36 10.61
C ILE A 218 16.70 -26.61 9.40
N TRP A 219 16.40 -27.37 8.35
CA TRP A 219 15.58 -26.92 7.25
C TRP A 219 14.08 -26.85 7.66
N PRO A 220 13.32 -25.87 7.13
CA PRO A 220 13.78 -24.76 6.31
C PRO A 220 14.49 -23.70 7.16
N ILE A 221 15.58 -23.14 6.61
CA ILE A 221 16.15 -21.89 7.13
C ILE A 221 15.07 -20.83 6.92
N THR A 222 14.42 -20.38 7.99
CA THR A 222 13.48 -19.28 7.88
C THR A 222 14.29 -18.01 7.63
N ASP A 223 14.24 -17.48 6.41
CA ASP A 223 14.81 -16.19 6.04
C ASP A 223 13.97 -15.04 6.64
N ALA A 224 13.91 -14.97 7.97
CA ALA A 224 13.48 -13.78 8.68
C ALA A 224 14.36 -12.60 8.22
N PRO A 225 13.76 -11.52 7.68
CA PRO A 225 14.50 -10.38 7.17
C PRO A 225 15.28 -9.72 8.30
N SER A 226 16.46 -9.19 7.96
CA SER A 226 17.26 -8.42 8.92
C SER A 226 16.51 -7.17 9.38
N PRO A 227 16.55 -6.78 10.65
CA PRO A 227 15.89 -5.57 11.12
C PRO A 227 16.46 -4.34 10.41
N ARG A 228 15.60 -3.36 10.12
CA ARG A 228 16.02 -2.09 9.52
C ARG A 228 16.84 -1.27 10.52
N ARG A 229 17.97 -0.74 10.06
CA ARG A 229 18.91 0.04 10.88
C ARG A 229 19.58 1.11 10.02
N ASN A 230 19.08 2.34 10.09
CA ASN A 230 19.73 3.49 9.45
C ASN A 230 19.61 4.74 10.35
N PRO A 231 20.54 4.94 11.30
CA PRO A 231 20.42 6.00 12.30
C PRO A 231 20.42 7.42 11.72
N ASN A 232 20.87 7.59 10.48
CA ASN A 232 21.04 8.90 9.83
C ASN A 232 19.80 9.36 9.06
N VAL A 233 18.73 8.58 9.03
CA VAL A 233 17.48 8.98 8.36
C VAL A 233 16.80 10.09 9.17
N ASP A 234 16.52 11.21 8.51
CA ASP A 234 15.67 12.26 9.07
C ASP A 234 14.20 11.84 9.01
N CYS A 235 13.69 11.36 10.15
CA CYS A 235 12.30 10.92 10.29
C CYS A 235 11.75 11.27 11.68
N ASN A 236 12.21 12.37 12.26
CA ASN A 236 11.76 12.82 13.57
C ASN A 236 10.25 13.14 13.61
N TRP A 237 9.68 13.50 12.46
CA TRP A 237 8.25 13.69 12.27
C TRP A 237 7.43 12.46 12.67
N ILE A 238 7.92 11.23 12.44
CA ILE A 238 7.19 9.99 12.81
C ILE A 238 6.91 9.98 14.31
N ASN A 239 7.96 10.25 15.11
CA ASN A 239 7.86 10.26 16.56
C ASN A 239 6.93 11.39 17.06
N ALA A 240 7.08 12.59 16.49
CA ALA A 240 6.26 13.73 16.85
C ALA A 240 4.77 13.50 16.55
N GLN A 241 4.47 12.95 15.37
CA GLN A 241 3.11 12.73 14.89
C GLN A 241 2.44 11.56 15.59
N PHE A 242 3.18 10.48 15.86
CA PHE A 242 2.69 9.37 16.68
C PHE A 242 2.23 9.84 18.07
N TYR A 243 3.08 10.52 18.84
CA TYR A 243 2.69 10.99 20.18
C TYR A 243 1.62 12.09 20.15
N THR A 244 1.50 12.83 19.04
CA THR A 244 0.37 13.74 18.84
C THR A 244 -0.95 12.95 18.74
N LEU A 245 -0.99 11.89 17.94
CA LEU A 245 -2.18 11.04 17.82
C LEU A 245 -2.52 10.33 19.14
N VAL A 246 -1.52 9.80 19.85
CA VAL A 246 -1.73 9.16 21.16
C VAL A 246 -2.39 10.13 22.16
N ARG A 247 -1.95 11.39 22.19
CA ARG A 247 -2.55 12.42 23.08
C ARG A 247 -3.97 12.83 22.68
N LEU A 248 -4.33 12.70 21.41
CA LEU A 248 -5.65 13.04 20.89
C LEU A 248 -6.65 11.90 21.06
N GLN A 249 -6.22 10.70 21.47
CA GLN A 249 -7.14 9.62 21.74
C GLN A 249 -8.12 10.05 22.85
N PRO A 250 -9.43 9.99 22.61
CA PRO A 250 -10.39 10.31 23.65
C PRO A 250 -10.20 9.30 24.78
N ALA A 251 -10.09 9.78 26.01
CA ALA A 251 -10.13 8.94 27.21
C ALA A 251 -11.51 8.27 27.28
N THR A 252 -11.68 7.19 26.53
CA THR A 252 -12.97 6.55 26.31
C THR A 252 -12.97 5.19 26.98
N ALA A 253 -13.69 5.20 28.11
CA ALA A 253 -14.31 4.08 28.79
C ALA A 253 -13.41 3.17 29.63
N SER A 254 -12.84 3.73 30.69
CA SER A 254 -12.97 3.14 32.03
C SER A 254 -14.47 3.02 32.38
N SER A 255 -15.20 2.08 31.74
CA SER A 255 -16.52 1.56 32.13
C SER A 255 -17.10 0.62 31.05
N ARG A 256 -16.50 -0.57 30.89
CA ARG A 256 -17.24 -1.82 30.65
C ARG A 256 -16.53 -2.96 31.36
#